data_AF-A0A941V7Y1-F1
#
_entry.id   AF-A0A941V7Y1-F1
#
_cell.length_a   1.000
_cell.length_b   1.000
_cell.length_c   1.000
_cell.angle_alpha   90.00
_cell.angle_beta   90.00
_cell.angle_gamma   90.00
#
_symmetry.space_group_name_H-M   'P 1'
#
loop_
_entity.id
_entity.type
_entity.pdbx_description
1 polymer ?
#
loop_
_entity_poly.entity_id
_entity_poly.type
_entity_poly.pdbx_seq_one_letter_code
_entity_poly.pdbx_strand_id
1 'polypeptide(L)'
;MGMFDYRNYTSSESAELLATAYRLATYTNTAGFLGLPVEQVLPWVADIALNTGFYPNTAQVGIPVGWRELNPNELGLPDSAVDFSGHYTITSPLTGILPTGLQAKVFGEYDAQGHLTRVSVSFTGTNSIADLPDYFQLNTGEMVPYLEPLLTAVKNFVTEQNLTAEDVIITGYSLGGAMTNLAAQNRRTLVDGFFENANFVGVEAPLIYDDPSILNFGYENDVVYRVIGDETSVLGAIQAADPGLVNPDSMYGSTVDNIVLFDDMYASPLWPMPLFSLVNIPAGWYAHVDGVFTDAYQRIIDNPFYDYMERDSTTIVANLTSVTRGTTWVQDKATVTSDHYSTPAFLIGSKFDDLLQGGQSSDYIYGDSGNDSIRTGAGADRVDGGTGTDTLRLDGKASDWNAYRLSDGTVFFDAKNGSDLKQAEHIEKLAFESDALSILNPYEIGAQNIIDKRFWLFGSNIAYQADTEGTNGNDTLSAKAVFAKDGDDTLTAVGTGSLLHAGEGNDILKGGLGNDQMYGAEGNDRLLASKGNDSLFGGVGDDIFMFNILQGKSVIMDFNLEIGDNDSLVISKNIFADTNALSAATHQVGTDVVINQGIYSIALHDTLVNDVLHHTFLV
;
A
#
# COMPACT_ATOMS: atom_id res chain seq x y z
N MET A 1 7.16 5.44 9.33
CA MET A 1 7.81 4.13 9.12
C MET A 1 7.52 3.76 7.67
N GLY A 2 8.30 2.90 7.01
CA GLY A 2 8.03 2.52 5.62
C GLY A 2 7.26 1.21 5.53
N MET A 3 6.33 1.09 4.58
CA MET A 3 5.52 -0.12 4.32
C MET A 3 6.34 -1.42 4.28
N PHE A 4 7.56 -1.34 3.75
CA PHE A 4 8.43 -2.51 3.54
C PHE A 4 9.54 -2.66 4.58
N ASP A 5 9.47 -1.92 5.69
CA ASP A 5 10.51 -1.93 6.74
C ASP A 5 10.84 -3.37 7.19
N TYR A 6 12.14 -3.69 7.18
CA TYR A 6 12.66 -5.03 7.46
C TYR A 6 13.79 -4.98 8.48
N ARG A 7 13.59 -5.68 9.61
CA ARG A 7 14.54 -5.77 10.72
C ARG A 7 14.96 -4.38 11.22
N ASN A 8 16.26 -4.07 11.17
CA ASN A 8 16.86 -2.81 11.61
C ASN A 8 17.42 -2.00 10.43
N TYR A 9 17.02 -2.35 9.20
CA TYR A 9 17.36 -1.57 8.02
C TYR A 9 16.59 -0.26 8.03
N THR A 10 17.17 0.76 7.42
CA THR A 10 16.41 1.97 7.08
C THR A 10 15.35 1.63 6.04
N SER A 11 14.28 2.41 5.95
CA SER A 11 13.22 2.21 4.95
C SER A 11 13.78 2.16 3.51
N SER A 12 14.79 2.98 3.22
CA SER A 12 15.50 2.95 1.93
C SER A 12 16.25 1.64 1.65
N GLU A 13 16.90 1.06 2.67
CA GLU A 13 17.61 -0.22 2.57
C GLU A 13 16.61 -1.38 2.44
N SER A 14 15.47 -1.32 3.15
CA SER A 14 14.41 -2.30 3.03
C SER A 14 13.74 -2.27 1.66
N ALA A 15 13.44 -1.08 1.13
CA ALA A 15 12.88 -0.90 -0.21
C ALA A 15 13.84 -1.41 -1.30
N GLU A 16 15.15 -1.14 -1.19
CA GLU A 16 16.16 -1.68 -2.11
C GLU A 16 16.22 -3.21 -2.06
N LEU A 17 16.26 -3.78 -0.86
CA LEU A 17 16.26 -5.23 -0.66
C LEU A 17 15.02 -5.87 -1.30
N LEU A 18 13.83 -5.29 -1.07
CA LEU A 18 12.58 -5.77 -1.65
C LEU A 18 12.63 -5.72 -3.17
N ALA A 19 12.96 -4.56 -3.76
CA ALA A 19 13.00 -4.38 -5.20
C ALA A 19 14.00 -5.34 -5.87
N THR A 20 15.19 -5.52 -5.27
CA THR A 20 16.20 -6.47 -5.73
C THR A 20 15.70 -7.91 -5.64
N ALA A 21 15.13 -8.31 -4.51
CA ALA A 21 14.59 -9.65 -4.31
C ALA A 21 13.44 -9.97 -5.28
N TYR A 22 12.48 -9.05 -5.42
CA TYR A 22 11.36 -9.14 -6.35
C TYR A 22 11.84 -9.35 -7.80
N ARG A 23 12.80 -8.54 -8.26
CA ARG A 23 13.35 -8.66 -9.63
C ARG A 23 14.10 -9.96 -9.86
N LEU A 24 14.88 -10.44 -8.90
CA LEU A 24 15.56 -11.72 -9.02
C LEU A 24 14.58 -12.90 -8.99
N ALA A 25 13.54 -12.83 -8.15
CA ALA A 25 12.48 -13.82 -8.04
C ALA A 25 11.65 -13.92 -9.32
N THR A 26 11.20 -12.78 -9.86
CA THR A 26 10.44 -12.72 -11.12
C THR A 26 11.30 -13.14 -12.31
N TYR A 27 12.56 -12.67 -12.42
CA TYR A 27 13.48 -13.13 -13.46
C TYR A 27 13.66 -14.66 -13.45
N THR A 28 13.81 -15.26 -12.26
CA THR A 28 13.97 -16.72 -12.14
C THR A 28 12.74 -17.49 -12.66
N ASN A 29 11.55 -16.89 -12.60
CA ASN A 29 10.29 -17.43 -13.14
C ASN A 29 10.08 -17.13 -14.63
N THR A 30 10.97 -16.39 -15.31
CA THR A 30 10.70 -15.97 -16.70
C THR A 30 11.13 -16.99 -17.76
N ALA A 31 11.90 -18.01 -17.38
CA ALA A 31 12.26 -19.10 -18.28
C ALA A 31 11.07 -20.05 -18.57
N GLY A 32 10.03 -20.02 -17.75
CA GLY A 32 8.79 -20.76 -17.95
C GLY A 32 7.81 -20.52 -16.81
N PHE A 33 6.53 -20.81 -17.04
CA PHE A 33 5.47 -20.76 -16.02
C PHE A 33 4.49 -21.91 -16.32
N LEU A 34 4.00 -22.63 -15.31
CA LEU A 34 3.15 -23.85 -15.47
C LEU A 34 3.62 -24.93 -16.48
N GLY A 35 4.89 -24.93 -16.91
CA GLY A 35 5.56 -26.04 -17.63
C GLY A 35 5.84 -25.73 -19.06
N LEU A 36 5.59 -24.49 -19.38
CA LEU A 36 5.63 -23.94 -20.69
C LEU A 36 6.59 -22.76 -20.64
N PRO A 37 7.38 -22.55 -21.70
CA PRO A 37 8.09 -21.30 -21.89
C PRO A 37 7.11 -20.13 -21.68
N VAL A 38 7.56 -19.03 -21.06
CA VAL A 38 6.70 -17.87 -20.82
C VAL A 38 6.01 -17.40 -22.11
N GLU A 39 6.66 -17.50 -23.26
CA GLU A 39 6.09 -17.24 -24.60
C GLU A 39 4.82 -18.04 -24.94
N GLN A 40 4.62 -19.22 -24.34
CA GLN A 40 3.47 -20.10 -24.53
C GLN A 40 2.39 -19.92 -23.44
N VAL A 41 2.76 -19.31 -22.31
CA VAL A 41 1.85 -18.95 -21.21
C VAL A 41 1.26 -17.57 -21.44
N LEU A 42 2.04 -16.66 -22.03
CA LEU A 42 1.64 -15.31 -22.39
C LEU A 42 0.33 -15.30 -23.19
N PRO A 43 0.09 -16.14 -24.21
CA PRO A 43 -1.20 -16.18 -24.89
C PRO A 43 -2.36 -16.74 -24.05
N TRP A 44 -2.13 -17.42 -22.92
CA TRP A 44 -3.23 -18.01 -22.13
C TRP A 44 -3.68 -17.12 -20.99
N VAL A 45 -2.74 -16.38 -20.41
CA VAL A 45 -3.01 -15.42 -19.35
C VAL A 45 -3.21 -14.02 -19.94
N ALA A 46 -2.71 -13.80 -21.17
CA ALA A 46 -2.64 -12.51 -21.83
C ALA A 46 -3.07 -12.51 -23.30
N ASP A 47 -4.00 -13.37 -23.74
CA ASP A 47 -4.43 -13.49 -25.15
C ASP A 47 -5.00 -12.20 -25.77
N ILE A 48 -5.01 -11.08 -25.05
CA ILE A 48 -5.24 -9.77 -25.66
C ILE A 48 -4.13 -8.75 -25.36
N ALA A 49 -3.42 -8.77 -24.21
CA ALA A 49 -2.72 -7.58 -23.69
C ALA A 49 -1.16 -7.59 -23.64
N LEU A 50 -0.49 -8.67 -23.20
CA LEU A 50 0.98 -8.65 -23.08
C LEU A 50 1.70 -8.81 -24.44
N ASN A 51 1.10 -9.52 -25.39
CA ASN A 51 1.72 -9.83 -26.69
C ASN A 51 1.46 -8.78 -27.80
N THR A 52 0.78 -7.68 -27.44
CA THR A 52 0.30 -6.62 -28.35
C THR A 52 0.80 -5.23 -27.93
N GLY A 53 1.49 -5.10 -26.79
CA GLY A 53 1.92 -3.82 -26.24
C GLY A 53 0.83 -3.02 -25.53
N PHE A 54 -0.25 -3.68 -25.08
CA PHE A 54 -1.33 -3.03 -24.31
C PHE A 54 -1.06 -2.98 -22.80
N TYR A 55 -0.09 -3.76 -22.29
CA TYR A 55 0.36 -3.62 -20.91
C TYR A 55 1.17 -2.32 -20.74
N PRO A 56 0.74 -1.42 -19.85
CA PRO A 56 1.45 -0.17 -19.62
C PRO A 56 2.78 -0.34 -18.90
N ASN A 57 2.75 -1.22 -17.90
CA ASN A 57 3.63 -1.20 -16.75
C ASN A 57 4.43 -2.51 -16.73
N THR A 58 5.29 -2.69 -17.73
CA THR A 58 6.15 -3.86 -17.78
C THR A 58 7.35 -3.64 -16.88
N ALA A 59 7.50 -4.47 -15.85
CA ALA A 59 8.71 -4.59 -15.06
C ALA A 59 9.93 -4.70 -15.97
N GLN A 60 11.08 -4.18 -15.53
CA GLN A 60 12.34 -4.64 -16.09
C GLN A 60 12.59 -6.07 -15.63
N VAL A 61 12.04 -7.02 -16.38
CA VAL A 61 12.16 -8.46 -16.16
C VAL A 61 13.62 -8.94 -16.20
N GLY A 62 14.57 -8.10 -16.64
CA GLY A 62 16.00 -8.41 -16.61
C GLY A 62 16.61 -8.38 -15.20
N ILE A 63 17.71 -9.11 -15.06
CA ILE A 63 18.56 -9.11 -13.86
C ILE A 63 18.90 -7.66 -13.44
N PRO A 64 18.85 -7.30 -12.14
CA PRO A 64 19.23 -5.98 -11.65
C PRO A 64 20.64 -5.55 -12.07
N VAL A 65 20.85 -4.23 -12.18
CA VAL A 65 22.17 -3.68 -12.52
C VAL A 65 23.17 -4.09 -11.44
N GLY A 66 24.36 -4.54 -11.85
CA GLY A 66 25.38 -5.06 -10.93
C GLY A 66 25.26 -6.56 -10.65
N TRP A 67 24.14 -7.19 -11.00
CA TRP A 67 23.91 -8.62 -10.77
C TRP A 67 24.15 -9.46 -12.03
N ARG A 68 24.59 -10.72 -11.84
CA ARG A 68 24.63 -11.75 -12.89
C ARG A 68 24.42 -13.14 -12.30
N GLU A 69 24.04 -14.08 -13.16
CA GLU A 69 24.01 -15.50 -12.79
C GLU A 69 25.43 -16.00 -12.45
N LEU A 70 25.53 -16.86 -11.44
CA LEU A 70 26.71 -17.64 -11.11
C LEU A 70 26.59 -19.03 -11.72
N ASN A 71 27.67 -19.50 -12.32
CA ASN A 71 27.67 -20.76 -13.05
C ASN A 71 28.04 -21.93 -12.12
N PRO A 72 27.70 -23.19 -12.45
CA PRO A 72 28.02 -24.35 -11.61
C PRO A 72 29.50 -24.43 -11.22
N ASN A 73 30.39 -24.18 -12.18
CA ASN A 73 31.84 -24.21 -11.96
C ASN A 73 32.33 -23.16 -10.94
N GLU A 74 31.68 -22.00 -10.86
CA GLU A 74 32.00 -20.96 -9.86
C GLU A 74 31.59 -21.41 -8.45
N LEU A 75 30.52 -22.20 -8.34
CA LEU A 75 30.06 -22.79 -7.07
C LEU A 75 30.72 -24.15 -6.75
N GLY A 76 31.68 -24.61 -7.56
CA GLY A 76 32.30 -25.92 -7.40
C GLY A 76 31.36 -27.11 -7.67
N LEU A 77 30.31 -26.90 -8.46
CA LEU A 77 29.32 -27.89 -8.87
C LEU A 77 29.56 -28.37 -10.32
N PRO A 78 29.17 -29.62 -10.66
CA PRO A 78 29.28 -30.12 -12.03
C PRO A 78 28.29 -29.42 -12.97
N ASP A 79 28.59 -29.38 -14.27
CA ASP A 79 27.66 -28.83 -15.29
C ASP A 79 26.28 -29.52 -15.29
N SER A 80 26.19 -30.76 -14.78
CA SER A 80 24.92 -31.49 -14.62
C SER A 80 24.06 -31.01 -13.44
N ALA A 81 24.53 -30.06 -12.64
CA ALA A 81 23.78 -29.49 -11.53
C ALA A 81 22.69 -28.50 -12.00
N VAL A 82 22.79 -28.04 -13.25
CA VAL A 82 21.81 -27.15 -13.87
C VAL A 82 21.12 -27.81 -15.05
N ASP A 83 19.90 -27.35 -15.36
CA ASP A 83 19.19 -27.72 -16.58
C ASP A 83 19.65 -26.89 -17.80
N PHE A 84 18.94 -27.05 -18.92
CA PHE A 84 19.28 -26.35 -20.17
C PHE A 84 19.05 -24.83 -20.12
N SER A 85 18.30 -24.33 -19.14
CA SER A 85 18.01 -22.92 -18.90
C SER A 85 18.92 -22.31 -17.83
N GLY A 86 19.84 -23.10 -17.29
CA GLY A 86 20.77 -22.67 -16.23
C GLY A 86 20.13 -22.66 -14.84
N HIS A 87 19.02 -23.36 -14.62
CA HIS A 87 18.42 -23.52 -13.30
C HIS A 87 19.04 -24.69 -12.57
N TYR A 88 19.49 -24.46 -11.34
CA TYR A 88 19.95 -25.50 -10.43
C TYR A 88 18.78 -26.42 -10.06
N THR A 89 18.91 -27.71 -10.35
CA THR A 89 17.85 -28.68 -10.08
C THR A 89 17.90 -29.16 -8.63
N ILE A 90 16.76 -29.14 -7.95
CA ILE A 90 16.62 -29.66 -6.58
C ILE A 90 15.72 -30.89 -6.64
N THR A 91 16.12 -31.97 -5.99
CA THR A 91 15.33 -33.22 -5.99
C THR A 91 14.09 -33.04 -5.10
N SER A 92 12.89 -33.24 -5.66
CA SER A 92 11.67 -33.40 -4.86
C SER A 92 11.60 -34.82 -4.28
N PRO A 93 11.22 -35.00 -3.00
CA PRO A 93 11.06 -36.32 -2.43
C PRO A 93 9.81 -37.07 -2.91
N LEU A 94 8.80 -36.37 -3.48
CA LEU A 94 7.65 -37.02 -4.10
C LEU A 94 7.84 -37.22 -5.61
N THR A 95 8.25 -36.18 -6.33
CA THR A 95 8.26 -36.18 -7.80
C THR A 95 9.64 -36.46 -8.40
N GLY A 96 10.69 -36.46 -7.58
CA GLY A 96 12.07 -36.67 -8.02
C GLY A 96 12.67 -35.44 -8.69
N ILE A 97 13.56 -35.64 -9.66
CA ILE A 97 14.07 -34.56 -10.50
C ILE A 97 13.19 -34.50 -11.75
N LEU A 98 12.34 -33.47 -11.85
CA LEU A 98 11.58 -33.15 -13.05
C LEU A 98 12.21 -31.93 -13.75
N PRO A 99 12.16 -31.86 -15.09
CA PRO A 99 12.62 -30.69 -15.85
C PRO A 99 11.91 -29.37 -15.47
N THR A 100 10.79 -29.47 -14.75
CA THR A 100 9.97 -28.35 -14.29
C THR A 100 9.72 -28.40 -12.79
N GLY A 101 10.49 -29.20 -12.03
CA GLY A 101 10.34 -29.38 -10.59
C GLY A 101 10.92 -28.21 -9.79
N LEU A 102 11.20 -28.43 -8.50
CA LEU A 102 11.85 -27.42 -7.67
C LEU A 102 13.24 -27.05 -8.23
N GLN A 103 13.44 -25.76 -8.42
CA GLN A 103 14.63 -25.21 -9.06
C GLN A 103 15.09 -23.92 -8.37
N ALA A 104 16.31 -23.49 -8.67
CA ALA A 104 16.81 -22.20 -8.24
C ALA A 104 17.76 -21.59 -9.27
N LYS A 105 17.92 -20.27 -9.22
CA LYS A 105 19.09 -19.58 -9.79
C LYS A 105 19.92 -18.97 -8.67
N VAL A 106 21.21 -18.88 -8.90
CA VAL A 106 22.15 -18.23 -7.98
C VAL A 106 22.75 -17.03 -8.69
N PHE A 107 22.76 -15.90 -8.01
CA PHE A 107 23.25 -14.63 -8.55
C PHE A 107 24.34 -14.03 -7.67
N GLY A 108 25.26 -13.31 -8.28
CA GLY A 108 26.26 -12.50 -7.59
C GLY A 108 26.12 -11.03 -7.98
N GLU A 109 26.15 -10.14 -7.00
CA GLU A 109 26.24 -8.71 -7.18
C GLU A 109 27.70 -8.26 -7.17
N TYR A 110 28.05 -7.34 -8.07
CA TYR A 110 29.40 -6.82 -8.21
C TYR A 110 29.44 -5.29 -8.15
N ASP A 111 30.39 -4.77 -7.39
CA ASP A 111 30.69 -3.34 -7.37
C ASP A 111 31.28 -2.87 -8.71
N ALA A 112 31.47 -1.55 -8.87
CA ALA A 112 32.06 -0.96 -10.07
C ALA A 112 33.54 -1.38 -10.31
N GLN A 113 34.19 -2.01 -9.32
CA GLN A 113 35.55 -2.54 -9.40
C GLN A 113 35.57 -4.05 -9.72
N GLY A 114 34.40 -4.70 -9.76
CA GLY A 114 34.24 -6.12 -10.04
C GLY A 114 34.41 -7.02 -8.81
N HIS A 115 34.34 -6.48 -7.58
CA HIS A 115 34.32 -7.30 -6.36
C HIS A 115 32.89 -7.75 -6.06
N LEU A 116 32.74 -9.00 -5.65
CA LEU A 116 31.46 -9.55 -5.22
C LEU A 116 31.02 -8.90 -3.90
N THR A 117 29.80 -8.36 -3.84
CA THR A 117 29.24 -7.69 -2.67
C THR A 117 28.11 -8.48 -2.03
N ARG A 118 27.23 -9.09 -2.82
CA ARG A 118 26.11 -9.92 -2.34
C ARG A 118 25.93 -11.16 -3.18
N VAL A 119 25.32 -12.18 -2.60
CA VAL A 119 24.90 -13.40 -3.31
C VAL A 119 23.42 -13.62 -3.08
N SER A 120 22.68 -13.99 -4.12
CA SER A 120 21.28 -14.36 -3.99
C SER A 120 21.04 -15.79 -4.43
N VAL A 121 20.25 -16.52 -3.66
CA VAL A 121 19.62 -17.77 -4.08
C VAL A 121 18.14 -17.48 -4.29
N SER A 122 17.72 -17.52 -5.54
CA SER A 122 16.32 -17.34 -5.91
C SER A 122 15.71 -18.70 -6.23
N PHE A 123 14.82 -19.17 -5.37
CA PHE A 123 14.03 -20.36 -5.63
C PHE A 123 12.93 -20.06 -6.63
N THR A 124 12.68 -20.99 -7.52
CA THR A 124 11.49 -20.99 -8.37
C THR A 124 10.79 -22.31 -8.19
N GLY A 125 9.49 -22.20 -7.93
CA GLY A 125 8.64 -23.34 -7.83
C GLY A 125 7.90 -23.54 -9.14
N THR A 126 8.05 -24.74 -9.68
CA THR A 126 7.14 -25.43 -10.58
C THR A 126 6.48 -24.56 -11.64
N ASN A 127 7.14 -24.59 -12.78
CA ASN A 127 6.45 -24.45 -14.03
C ASN A 127 5.61 -25.72 -14.21
N SER A 128 4.58 -26.05 -13.40
CA SER A 128 3.61 -27.11 -13.71
C SER A 128 2.55 -27.31 -12.63
N ILE A 129 1.29 -27.51 -13.06
CA ILE A 129 0.19 -27.93 -12.18
C ILE A 129 0.37 -29.36 -11.63
N ALA A 130 1.27 -30.17 -12.23
CA ALA A 130 1.54 -31.53 -11.77
C ALA A 130 2.30 -31.57 -10.45
N ASP A 131 2.76 -30.41 -9.97
CA ASP A 131 3.53 -30.26 -8.74
C ASP A 131 2.72 -29.67 -7.58
N LEU A 132 1.40 -29.49 -7.77
CA LEU A 132 0.43 -29.33 -6.68
C LEU A 132 0.62 -30.34 -5.52
N PRO A 133 1.06 -31.60 -5.76
CA PRO A 133 1.41 -32.51 -4.67
C PRO A 133 2.60 -32.05 -3.82
N ASP A 134 3.51 -31.23 -4.34
CA ASP A 134 4.66 -30.69 -3.59
C ASP A 134 4.22 -29.55 -2.65
N TYR A 135 3.12 -28.86 -2.93
CA TYR A 135 2.50 -27.92 -1.98
C TYR A 135 2.14 -28.60 -0.67
N PHE A 136 1.75 -29.88 -0.72
CA PHE A 136 1.42 -30.67 0.47
C PHE A 136 2.62 -31.02 1.34
N GLN A 137 3.84 -30.89 0.82
CA GLN A 137 5.08 -31.14 1.56
C GLN A 137 5.68 -29.87 2.15
N LEU A 138 5.23 -28.69 1.72
CA LEU A 138 5.71 -27.43 2.27
C LEU A 138 5.52 -27.40 3.78
N ASN A 139 4.36 -27.85 4.26
CA ASN A 139 3.99 -27.76 5.67
C ASN A 139 4.68 -28.82 6.55
N THR A 140 5.25 -29.87 5.93
CA THR A 140 5.92 -30.96 6.64
C THR A 140 7.42 -30.73 6.83
N GLY A 141 8.00 -29.75 6.12
CA GLY A 141 9.44 -29.49 6.12
C GLY A 141 10.27 -30.58 5.44
N GLU A 142 9.65 -31.56 4.78
CA GLU A 142 10.35 -32.67 4.11
C GLU A 142 11.28 -32.22 2.99
N MET A 143 11.05 -31.02 2.45
CA MET A 143 11.88 -30.39 1.43
C MET A 143 13.21 -29.85 1.94
N VAL A 144 13.33 -29.54 3.24
CA VAL A 144 14.47 -28.81 3.82
C VAL A 144 15.82 -29.50 3.56
N PRO A 145 15.98 -30.83 3.76
CA PRO A 145 17.26 -31.51 3.50
C PRO A 145 17.70 -31.46 2.03
N TYR A 146 16.75 -31.28 1.09
CA TYR A 146 17.05 -31.23 -0.34
C TYR A 146 17.62 -29.87 -0.77
N LEU A 147 17.48 -28.83 0.05
CA LEU A 147 18.11 -27.52 -0.17
C LEU A 147 19.59 -27.51 0.18
N GLU A 148 20.00 -28.35 1.14
CA GLU A 148 21.36 -28.33 1.69
C GLU A 148 22.48 -28.47 0.65
N PRO A 149 22.41 -29.33 -0.39
CA PRO A 149 23.50 -29.46 -1.35
C PRO A 149 23.83 -28.14 -2.07
N LEU A 150 22.80 -27.45 -2.57
CA LEU A 150 22.98 -26.16 -3.26
C LEU A 150 23.42 -25.08 -2.27
N LEU A 151 22.75 -25.00 -1.11
CA LEU A 151 23.05 -23.99 -0.11
C LEU A 151 24.43 -24.18 0.53
N THR A 152 24.94 -25.41 0.61
CA THR A 152 26.33 -25.70 1.01
C THR A 152 27.33 -25.17 -0.01
N ALA A 153 27.06 -25.34 -1.31
CA ALA A 153 27.90 -24.78 -2.36
C ALA A 153 27.93 -23.25 -2.30
N VAL A 154 26.77 -22.63 -2.06
CA VAL A 154 26.66 -21.18 -1.87
C VAL A 154 27.42 -20.71 -0.63
N LYS A 155 27.25 -21.35 0.53
CA LYS A 155 28.02 -21.05 1.76
C LYS A 155 29.52 -21.08 1.49
N ASN A 156 30.01 -22.11 0.81
CA ASN A 156 31.44 -22.26 0.51
C ASN A 156 31.92 -21.12 -0.39
N PHE A 157 31.19 -20.82 -1.47
CA PHE A 157 31.51 -19.71 -2.37
C PHE A 157 31.53 -18.36 -1.65
N VAL A 158 30.48 -18.04 -0.88
CA VAL A 158 30.36 -16.80 -0.08
C VAL A 158 31.54 -16.66 0.88
N THR A 159 31.87 -17.73 1.60
CA THR A 159 32.99 -17.73 2.57
C THR A 159 34.34 -17.56 1.87
N GLU A 160 34.55 -18.17 0.70
CA GLU A 160 35.77 -18.00 -0.10
C GLU A 160 35.97 -16.57 -0.60
N GLN A 161 34.88 -15.81 -0.78
CA GLN A 161 34.91 -14.40 -1.16
C GLN A 161 35.05 -13.45 0.05
N ASN A 162 35.18 -13.97 1.28
CA ASN A 162 35.19 -13.20 2.54
C ASN A 162 33.87 -12.47 2.83
N LEU A 163 32.77 -12.98 2.29
CA LEU A 163 31.42 -12.53 2.63
C LEU A 163 30.84 -13.40 3.75
N THR A 164 29.75 -12.93 4.35
CA THR A 164 29.04 -13.59 5.44
C THR A 164 27.60 -13.91 5.03
N ALA A 165 26.82 -14.50 5.94
CA ALA A 165 25.41 -14.76 5.67
C ALA A 165 24.58 -13.48 5.52
N GLU A 166 24.96 -12.36 6.15
CA GLU A 166 24.28 -11.07 6.02
C GLU A 166 24.35 -10.52 4.59
N ASP A 167 25.34 -10.97 3.81
CA ASP A 167 25.51 -10.62 2.39
C ASP A 167 24.71 -11.57 1.46
N VAL A 168 23.90 -12.47 2.02
CA VAL A 168 23.10 -13.43 1.27
C VAL A 168 21.61 -13.07 1.29
N ILE A 169 21.01 -13.08 0.11
CA ILE A 169 19.56 -12.92 -0.09
C ILE A 169 18.97 -14.26 -0.52
N ILE A 170 18.09 -14.83 0.30
CA ILE A 170 17.26 -15.98 -0.07
C ILE A 170 15.88 -15.45 -0.45
N THR A 171 15.45 -15.71 -1.68
CA THR A 171 14.17 -15.21 -2.20
C THR A 171 13.51 -16.19 -3.16
N GLY A 172 12.29 -15.91 -3.56
CA GLY A 172 11.56 -16.63 -4.58
C GLY A 172 10.14 -16.11 -4.73
N TYR A 173 9.54 -16.39 -5.88
CA TYR A 173 8.16 -16.03 -6.21
C TYR A 173 7.28 -17.27 -6.12
N SER A 174 6.04 -17.14 -5.64
CA SER A 174 5.07 -18.23 -5.56
C SER A 174 5.57 -19.38 -4.67
N LEU A 175 5.58 -20.61 -5.17
CA LEU A 175 6.20 -21.76 -4.50
C LEU A 175 7.69 -21.50 -4.17
N GLY A 176 8.43 -20.68 -4.93
CA GLY A 176 9.76 -20.20 -4.54
C GLY A 176 9.76 -19.34 -3.27
N GLY A 177 8.72 -18.53 -3.08
CA GLY A 177 8.46 -17.77 -1.86
C GLY A 177 8.17 -18.68 -0.67
N ALA A 178 7.43 -19.77 -0.87
CA ALA A 178 7.24 -20.80 0.17
C ALA A 178 8.55 -21.50 0.55
N MET A 179 9.41 -21.80 -0.43
CA MET A 179 10.75 -22.35 -0.16
C MET A 179 11.63 -21.37 0.62
N THR A 180 11.47 -20.07 0.38
CA THR A 180 12.13 -19.02 1.16
C THR A 180 11.66 -19.01 2.61
N ASN A 181 10.35 -19.15 2.85
CA ASN A 181 9.77 -19.29 4.18
C ASN A 181 10.30 -20.54 4.91
N LEU A 182 10.39 -21.68 4.21
CA LEU A 182 11.00 -22.89 4.76
C LEU A 182 12.47 -22.73 5.13
N ALA A 183 13.24 -22.06 4.27
CA ALA A 183 14.64 -21.76 4.54
C ALA A 183 14.78 -20.83 5.76
N ALA A 184 13.91 -19.82 5.89
CA ALA A 184 13.88 -18.90 7.04
C ALA A 184 13.52 -19.61 8.34
N GLN A 185 12.50 -20.48 8.32
CA GLN A 185 12.08 -21.30 9.47
C GLN A 185 13.22 -22.20 9.96
N ASN A 186 14.05 -22.71 9.05
CA ASN A 186 15.14 -23.64 9.34
C ASN A 186 16.52 -22.97 9.35
N ARG A 187 16.61 -21.64 9.30
CA ARG A 187 17.87 -20.88 9.14
C ARG A 187 18.98 -21.22 10.15
N ARG A 188 18.60 -21.64 11.36
CA ARG A 188 19.52 -22.01 12.45
C ARG A 188 20.10 -23.42 12.35
N THR A 189 19.49 -24.28 11.55
CA THR A 189 19.91 -25.68 11.36
C THR A 189 20.43 -25.92 9.95
N LEU A 190 19.88 -25.20 8.97
CA LEU A 190 20.24 -25.27 7.56
C LEU A 190 21.72 -24.97 7.35
N VAL A 191 22.46 -25.95 6.81
CA VAL A 191 23.90 -25.84 6.51
C VAL A 191 24.73 -25.38 7.73
N ASP A 192 24.53 -26.08 8.85
CA ASP A 192 25.15 -25.82 10.15
C ASP A 192 24.84 -24.43 10.74
N GLY A 193 23.68 -23.86 10.38
CA GLY A 193 23.21 -22.56 10.87
C GLY A 193 23.89 -21.36 10.21
N PHE A 194 24.58 -21.56 9.07
CA PHE A 194 25.22 -20.46 8.34
C PHE A 194 24.21 -19.35 8.00
N PHE A 195 23.00 -19.71 7.58
CA PHE A 195 22.00 -18.76 7.08
C PHE A 195 21.20 -18.04 8.19
N GLU A 196 21.57 -18.16 9.47
CA GLU A 196 20.80 -17.56 10.58
C GLU A 196 20.55 -16.06 10.40
N ASN A 197 21.55 -15.33 9.88
CA ASN A 197 21.49 -13.89 9.67
C ASN A 197 21.26 -13.49 8.20
N ALA A 198 20.98 -14.43 7.30
CA ALA A 198 20.69 -14.11 5.91
C ALA A 198 19.40 -13.28 5.75
N ASN A 199 19.27 -12.59 4.63
CA ASN A 199 18.07 -11.83 4.27
C ASN A 199 17.08 -12.77 3.58
N PHE A 200 15.87 -12.87 4.13
CA PHE A 200 14.82 -13.72 3.59
C PHE A 200 13.67 -12.85 3.09
N VAL A 201 13.33 -13.00 1.82
CA VAL A 201 12.29 -12.19 1.17
C VAL A 201 11.39 -13.11 0.34
N GLY A 202 10.20 -13.42 0.86
CA GLY A 202 9.21 -14.27 0.19
C GLY A 202 8.21 -13.43 -0.62
N VAL A 203 8.02 -13.77 -1.89
CA VAL A 203 7.14 -13.02 -2.80
C VAL A 203 5.96 -13.89 -3.23
N GLU A 204 4.74 -13.39 -3.09
CA GLU A 204 3.48 -14.12 -3.39
C GLU A 204 3.48 -15.54 -2.78
N ALA A 205 4.03 -15.66 -1.56
CA ALA A 205 4.26 -16.96 -0.94
C ALA A 205 2.94 -17.58 -0.45
N PRO A 206 2.63 -18.84 -0.79
CA PRO A 206 1.46 -19.51 -0.25
C PRO A 206 1.63 -19.91 1.22
N LEU A 207 2.84 -20.33 1.62
CA LEU A 207 3.22 -20.67 2.99
C LEU A 207 3.86 -19.47 3.66
N ILE A 208 3.40 -19.14 4.87
CA ILE A 208 3.91 -18.03 5.69
C ILE A 208 4.60 -18.58 6.95
N TYR A 209 5.87 -18.21 7.14
CA TYR A 209 6.54 -18.29 8.43
C TYR A 209 6.44 -16.92 9.10
N ASP A 210 5.54 -16.80 10.08
CA ASP A 210 5.28 -15.54 10.76
C ASP A 210 6.36 -15.23 11.81
N ASP A 211 7.47 -14.65 11.35
CA ASP A 211 8.61 -14.27 12.17
C ASP A 211 9.30 -13.04 11.54
N PRO A 212 9.79 -12.08 12.36
CA PRO A 212 10.42 -10.85 11.86
C PRO A 212 11.75 -11.08 11.10
N SER A 213 12.24 -12.32 11.04
CA SER A 213 13.40 -12.69 10.22
C SER A 213 13.12 -12.83 8.73
N ILE A 214 11.88 -12.78 8.27
CA ILE A 214 11.49 -12.82 6.86
C ILE A 214 10.54 -11.67 6.54
N LEU A 215 10.70 -11.08 5.36
CA LEU A 215 9.74 -10.16 4.76
C LEU A 215 8.91 -10.94 3.74
N ASN A 216 7.61 -11.07 3.98
CA ASN A 216 6.67 -11.59 3.00
C ASN A 216 5.84 -10.44 2.44
N PHE A 217 5.63 -10.42 1.14
CA PHE A 217 4.71 -9.47 0.52
C PHE A 217 4.07 -10.12 -0.70
N GLY A 218 2.88 -9.64 -1.02
CA GLY A 218 2.08 -10.11 -2.13
C GLY A 218 0.87 -9.22 -2.35
N TYR A 219 0.07 -9.56 -3.35
CA TYR A 219 -1.21 -8.90 -3.57
C TYR A 219 -2.33 -9.64 -2.85
N GLU A 220 -3.23 -8.92 -2.18
CA GLU A 220 -4.38 -9.55 -1.50
C GLU A 220 -5.28 -10.29 -2.50
N ASN A 221 -5.40 -9.73 -3.71
CA ASN A 221 -6.19 -10.30 -4.80
C ASN A 221 -5.43 -11.36 -5.60
N ASP A 222 -4.30 -11.85 -5.08
CA ASP A 222 -3.63 -13.06 -5.52
C ASP A 222 -4.18 -14.29 -4.78
N VAL A 223 -4.70 -15.29 -5.51
CA VAL A 223 -5.20 -16.55 -4.94
C VAL A 223 -4.13 -17.43 -4.30
N VAL A 224 -2.86 -17.22 -4.65
CA VAL A 224 -1.73 -18.01 -4.17
C VAL A 224 -1.19 -17.41 -2.88
N TYR A 225 -1.10 -16.09 -2.78
CA TYR A 225 -0.55 -15.42 -1.61
C TYR A 225 -1.33 -15.83 -0.35
N ARG A 226 -0.60 -16.20 0.73
CA ARG A 226 -1.15 -16.57 2.04
C ARG A 226 -2.15 -17.76 2.06
N VAL A 227 -2.40 -18.44 0.93
CA VAL A 227 -3.46 -19.46 0.83
C VAL A 227 -3.26 -20.68 1.73
N ILE A 228 -2.01 -21.00 2.10
CA ILE A 228 -1.70 -22.06 3.07
C ILE A 228 -1.56 -21.47 4.49
N GLY A 229 -1.09 -20.23 4.60
CA GLY A 229 -0.81 -19.58 5.88
C GLY A 229 0.36 -20.23 6.62
N ASP A 230 0.28 -20.30 7.95
CA ASP A 230 1.26 -20.92 8.86
C ASP A 230 0.91 -22.38 9.22
N GLU A 231 0.01 -23.00 8.46
CA GLU A 231 -0.51 -24.33 8.75
C GLU A 231 0.56 -25.41 8.72
N THR A 232 0.54 -26.30 9.71
CA THR A 232 1.56 -27.36 9.87
C THR A 232 1.18 -28.69 9.21
N SER A 233 0.02 -28.75 8.55
CA SER A 233 -0.44 -29.95 7.85
C SER A 233 -1.28 -29.63 6.63
N VAL A 234 -1.30 -30.56 5.68
CA VAL A 234 -2.15 -30.51 4.48
C VAL A 234 -3.62 -30.32 4.80
N LEU A 235 -4.13 -31.05 5.81
CA LEU A 235 -5.52 -30.95 6.20
C LEU A 235 -5.81 -29.60 6.87
N GLY A 236 -4.86 -29.09 7.65
CA GLY A 236 -4.89 -27.73 8.21
C GLY A 236 -4.95 -26.69 7.10
N ALA A 237 -4.05 -26.77 6.11
CA ALA A 237 -4.03 -25.87 4.95
C ALA A 237 -5.34 -25.89 4.15
N ILE A 238 -5.93 -27.07 3.92
CA ILE A 238 -7.23 -27.20 3.23
C ILE A 238 -8.38 -26.65 4.08
N GLN A 239 -8.27 -26.68 5.41
CA GLN A 239 -9.26 -26.13 6.33
C GLN A 239 -9.11 -24.63 6.56
N ALA A 240 -7.88 -24.12 6.56
CA ALA A 240 -7.53 -22.72 6.68
C ALA A 240 -7.83 -21.96 5.39
N ALA A 241 -7.65 -22.60 4.24
CA ALA A 241 -8.16 -22.08 2.99
C ALA A 241 -9.70 -22.13 2.98
N ASP A 242 -10.32 -21.04 2.52
CA ASP A 242 -11.78 -20.91 2.52
C ASP A 242 -12.44 -21.96 1.58
N PRO A 243 -13.74 -22.30 1.75
CA PRO A 243 -14.42 -23.28 0.92
C PRO A 243 -14.26 -23.01 -0.59
N GLY A 244 -13.37 -23.76 -1.24
CA GLY A 244 -12.98 -23.52 -2.63
C GLY A 244 -11.50 -23.21 -2.84
N LEU A 245 -10.64 -23.25 -1.81
CA LEU A 245 -9.23 -22.83 -1.89
C LEU A 245 -9.09 -21.36 -2.31
N VAL A 246 -9.85 -20.51 -1.62
CA VAL A 246 -9.83 -19.05 -1.74
C VAL A 246 -8.73 -18.53 -0.81
N ASN A 247 -8.02 -17.45 -1.18
CA ASN A 247 -7.14 -16.75 -0.25
C ASN A 247 -7.98 -16.29 0.96
N PRO A 248 -7.63 -16.71 2.19
CA PRO A 248 -8.38 -16.36 3.40
C PRO A 248 -8.13 -14.93 3.89
N ASP A 249 -7.25 -14.17 3.22
CA ASP A 249 -6.86 -12.80 3.58
C ASP A 249 -6.41 -12.68 5.05
N SER A 250 -5.62 -13.66 5.49
CA SER A 250 -5.18 -13.75 6.88
C SER A 250 -4.05 -12.77 7.18
N MET A 251 -4.16 -12.04 8.28
CA MET A 251 -3.11 -11.12 8.72
C MET A 251 -1.96 -11.82 9.43
N TYR A 252 -0.71 -11.48 9.08
CA TYR A 252 0.49 -11.98 9.76
C TYR A 252 1.47 -10.83 10.06
N GLY A 253 2.24 -10.94 11.15
CA GLY A 253 3.21 -9.89 11.49
C GLY A 253 4.40 -9.79 10.52
N SER A 254 4.66 -10.84 9.73
CA SER A 254 5.72 -10.87 8.72
C SER A 254 5.27 -10.50 7.30
N THR A 255 3.98 -10.29 7.07
CA THR A 255 3.40 -9.99 5.75
C THR A 255 3.15 -8.49 5.54
N VAL A 256 2.76 -8.15 4.32
CA VAL A 256 2.23 -6.86 3.90
C VAL A 256 0.90 -7.20 3.24
N ASP A 257 -0.20 -6.90 3.92
CA ASP A 257 -1.44 -7.64 3.68
C ASP A 257 -2.39 -6.98 2.66
N ASN A 258 -2.36 -5.65 2.55
CA ASN A 258 -3.43 -4.84 1.92
C ASN A 258 -3.00 -4.16 0.60
N ILE A 259 -2.17 -4.82 -0.20
CA ILE A 259 -1.82 -4.35 -1.55
C ILE A 259 -2.76 -4.97 -2.58
N VAL A 260 -3.46 -4.15 -3.35
CA VAL A 260 -4.30 -4.57 -4.48
C VAL A 260 -3.59 -4.28 -5.79
N LEU A 261 -3.42 -5.31 -6.63
CA LEU A 261 -3.10 -5.11 -8.03
C LEU A 261 -4.39 -4.87 -8.82
N PHE A 262 -4.70 -3.61 -9.15
CA PHE A 262 -5.94 -3.24 -9.82
C PHE A 262 -5.85 -3.49 -11.33
N ASP A 263 -5.98 -4.76 -11.71
CA ASP A 263 -5.95 -5.25 -13.09
C ASP A 263 -7.35 -5.33 -13.74
N ASP A 264 -7.41 -5.72 -15.02
CA ASP A 264 -8.66 -5.84 -15.78
C ASP A 264 -9.65 -6.85 -15.17
N MET A 265 -9.14 -7.87 -14.48
CA MET A 265 -9.95 -8.91 -13.85
C MET A 265 -10.56 -8.40 -12.55
N TYR A 266 -9.75 -7.80 -11.67
CA TYR A 266 -10.23 -7.17 -10.44
C TYR A 266 -11.20 -6.03 -10.74
N ALA A 267 -10.94 -5.24 -11.78
CA ALA A 267 -11.84 -4.18 -12.23
C ALA A 267 -13.22 -4.68 -12.71
N SER A 268 -13.29 -5.91 -13.22
CA SER A 268 -14.50 -6.48 -13.81
C SER A 268 -15.72 -6.37 -12.88
N PRO A 269 -16.89 -5.95 -13.38
CA PRO A 269 -18.14 -6.01 -12.61
C PRO A 269 -18.58 -7.44 -12.27
N LEU A 270 -17.97 -8.44 -12.91
CA LEU A 270 -18.20 -9.85 -12.63
C LEU A 270 -17.26 -10.38 -11.55
N TRP A 271 -16.29 -9.60 -11.07
CA TRP A 271 -15.38 -10.05 -10.01
C TRP A 271 -16.15 -10.33 -8.71
N PRO A 272 -15.88 -11.46 -8.01
CA PRO A 272 -15.00 -12.57 -8.38
C PRO A 272 -15.76 -13.74 -9.02
N MET A 273 -15.88 -13.80 -10.35
CA MET A 273 -16.57 -14.91 -11.03
C MET A 273 -15.84 -15.52 -12.24
N PRO A 274 -15.84 -16.87 -12.35
CA PRO A 274 -16.42 -17.82 -11.39
C PRO A 274 -15.40 -18.25 -10.32
N LEU A 275 -15.68 -18.08 -9.02
CA LEU A 275 -14.84 -18.54 -7.89
C LEU A 275 -13.36 -18.13 -7.98
N PHE A 276 -13.01 -17.07 -7.26
CA PHE A 276 -11.62 -16.79 -6.87
C PHE A 276 -11.08 -18.01 -6.11
N SER A 277 -10.16 -18.74 -6.72
CA SER A 277 -9.75 -20.06 -6.25
C SER A 277 -8.44 -20.51 -6.89
N LEU A 278 -7.61 -21.19 -6.13
CA LEU A 278 -6.38 -21.83 -6.61
C LEU A 278 -6.64 -22.80 -7.78
N VAL A 279 -7.83 -23.41 -7.88
CA VAL A 279 -8.15 -24.36 -8.97
C VAL A 279 -8.74 -23.69 -10.22
N ASN A 280 -8.99 -22.39 -10.19
CA ASN A 280 -9.49 -21.62 -11.34
C ASN A 280 -8.38 -20.81 -12.02
N ILE A 281 -7.55 -21.52 -12.78
CA ILE A 281 -6.27 -21.03 -13.31
C ILE A 281 -6.37 -19.82 -14.25
N PRO A 282 -7.43 -19.62 -15.08
CA PRO A 282 -7.49 -18.42 -15.93
C PRO A 282 -7.98 -17.13 -15.24
N ALA A 283 -8.74 -17.22 -14.15
CA ALA A 283 -9.36 -16.03 -13.54
C ALA A 283 -8.90 -15.73 -12.11
N GLY A 284 -8.56 -16.75 -11.30
CA GLY A 284 -8.01 -16.54 -9.96
C GLY A 284 -6.53 -16.14 -9.96
N TRP A 285 -5.75 -16.62 -10.92
CA TRP A 285 -4.30 -16.42 -10.98
C TRP A 285 -3.89 -15.14 -11.72
N TYR A 286 -4.83 -14.24 -12.02
CA TYR A 286 -4.56 -13.08 -12.86
C TYR A 286 -3.52 -12.16 -12.20
N ALA A 287 -3.78 -11.72 -10.96
CA ALA A 287 -2.84 -10.94 -10.17
C ALA A 287 -1.51 -11.68 -9.93
N HIS A 288 -1.56 -13.01 -9.73
CA HIS A 288 -0.35 -13.83 -9.56
C HIS A 288 0.57 -13.86 -10.77
N VAL A 289 0.02 -13.81 -11.99
CA VAL A 289 0.82 -13.84 -13.21
C VAL A 289 1.23 -12.43 -13.62
N ASP A 290 0.32 -11.48 -13.52
CA ASP A 290 0.60 -10.06 -13.73
C ASP A 290 1.68 -9.55 -12.79
N GLY A 291 1.66 -10.04 -11.54
CA GLY A 291 2.66 -9.81 -10.53
C GLY A 291 4.08 -10.21 -10.94
N VAL A 292 4.28 -10.99 -12.00
CA VAL A 292 5.62 -11.26 -12.56
C VAL A 292 6.09 -10.15 -13.52
N PHE A 293 5.14 -9.47 -14.15
CA PHE A 293 5.39 -8.53 -15.24
C PHE A 293 5.09 -7.08 -14.88
N THR A 294 4.55 -6.79 -13.70
CA THR A 294 4.19 -5.44 -13.25
C THR A 294 5.35 -4.71 -12.57
N ASP A 295 5.35 -3.39 -12.63
CA ASP A 295 6.25 -2.51 -11.85
C ASP A 295 5.62 -1.98 -10.56
N ALA A 296 4.46 -2.52 -10.14
CA ALA A 296 3.67 -2.01 -9.02
C ALA A 296 4.47 -1.76 -7.73
N TYR A 297 5.28 -2.72 -7.28
CA TYR A 297 6.13 -2.54 -6.09
C TYR A 297 7.14 -1.39 -6.24
N GLN A 298 7.67 -1.17 -7.45
CA GLN A 298 8.57 -0.04 -7.69
C GLN A 298 7.81 1.29 -7.64
N ARG A 299 6.57 1.34 -8.17
CA ARG A 299 5.72 2.53 -8.06
C ARG A 299 5.28 2.84 -6.63
N ILE A 300 5.11 1.83 -5.77
CA ILE A 300 4.93 2.02 -4.33
C ILE A 300 6.17 2.66 -3.73
N ILE A 301 7.36 2.10 -3.99
CA ILE A 301 8.64 2.60 -3.45
C ILE A 301 8.95 4.03 -3.90
N ASP A 302 8.67 4.35 -5.16
CA ASP A 302 8.93 5.67 -5.74
C ASP A 302 7.80 6.68 -5.48
N ASN A 303 6.75 6.28 -4.74
CA ASN A 303 5.60 7.13 -4.45
C ASN A 303 6.01 8.31 -3.54
N PRO A 304 5.57 9.55 -3.82
CA PRO A 304 5.86 10.70 -2.96
C PRO A 304 5.31 10.56 -1.53
N PHE A 305 4.31 9.71 -1.32
CA PHE A 305 3.67 9.44 -0.03
C PHE A 305 4.22 8.20 0.68
N TYR A 306 5.28 7.55 0.17
CA TYR A 306 5.81 6.30 0.71
C TYR A 306 6.17 6.37 2.20
N ASP A 307 6.66 7.51 2.67
CA ASP A 307 7.07 7.70 4.07
C ASP A 307 5.88 7.75 5.06
N TYR A 308 4.65 7.91 4.53
CA TYR A 308 3.39 7.86 5.29
C TYR A 308 2.72 6.49 5.24
N MET A 309 3.23 5.57 4.41
CA MET A 309 2.66 4.23 4.28
C MET A 309 3.17 3.33 5.39
N GLU A 310 2.24 2.74 6.14
CA GLU A 310 2.55 1.69 7.10
C GLU A 310 2.49 0.31 6.45
N ARG A 311 2.92 -0.72 7.19
CA ARG A 311 3.03 -2.10 6.69
C ARG A 311 1.74 -2.60 6.05
N ASP A 312 0.60 -2.27 6.66
CA ASP A 312 -0.71 -2.74 6.26
C ASP A 312 -1.62 -1.61 5.76
N SER A 313 -1.03 -0.49 5.33
CA SER A 313 -1.78 0.57 4.67
C SER A 313 -2.45 0.05 3.40
N THR A 314 -3.73 0.37 3.25
CA THR A 314 -4.51 -0.01 2.06
C THR A 314 -3.92 0.64 0.83
N THR A 315 -3.41 -0.16 -0.11
CA THR A 315 -2.64 0.33 -1.25
C THR A 315 -3.18 -0.23 -2.55
N ILE A 316 -3.78 0.64 -3.37
CA ILE A 316 -4.40 0.25 -4.65
C ILE A 316 -3.52 0.71 -5.80
N VAL A 317 -2.94 -0.25 -6.53
CA VAL A 317 -1.97 0.05 -7.58
C VAL A 317 -2.56 -0.21 -8.97
N ALA A 318 -2.64 0.83 -9.80
CA ALA A 318 -3.18 0.74 -11.16
C ALA A 318 -2.38 -0.25 -12.02
N ASN A 319 -3.05 -1.25 -12.59
CA ASN A 319 -2.45 -2.25 -13.49
C ASN A 319 -3.34 -2.55 -14.72
N LEU A 320 -4.21 -1.61 -15.08
CA LEU A 320 -5.17 -1.75 -16.18
C LEU A 320 -4.50 -1.76 -17.56
N THR A 321 -5.01 -2.61 -18.45
CA THR A 321 -4.58 -2.60 -19.85
C THR A 321 -5.05 -1.33 -20.55
N SER A 322 -4.43 -0.97 -21.68
CA SER A 322 -4.85 0.21 -22.44
C SER A 322 -6.28 0.13 -22.98
N VAL A 323 -6.93 -1.05 -22.93
CA VAL A 323 -8.30 -1.26 -23.38
C VAL A 323 -9.30 -0.73 -22.36
N THR A 324 -9.01 -0.90 -21.07
CA THR A 324 -9.92 -0.62 -19.96
C THR A 324 -9.60 0.71 -19.27
N ARG A 325 -8.31 1.08 -19.20
CA ARG A 325 -7.81 2.26 -18.47
C ARG A 325 -8.58 3.55 -18.75
N GLY A 326 -8.84 3.85 -20.02
CA GLY A 326 -9.57 5.07 -20.41
C GLY A 326 -11.07 5.08 -20.06
N THR A 327 -11.60 4.02 -19.45
CA THR A 327 -13.03 3.87 -19.11
C THR A 327 -13.30 3.35 -17.70
N THR A 328 -12.26 2.89 -17.00
CA THR A 328 -12.37 2.22 -15.71
C THR A 328 -11.67 3.04 -14.65
N TRP A 329 -12.39 3.36 -13.57
CA TRP A 329 -11.83 4.02 -12.40
C TRP A 329 -11.13 3.01 -11.50
N VAL A 330 -9.84 3.21 -11.29
CA VAL A 330 -9.04 2.56 -10.25
C VAL A 330 -9.51 3.10 -8.90
N GLN A 331 -9.97 2.22 -8.04
CA GLN A 331 -10.55 2.54 -6.75
C GLN A 331 -10.45 1.34 -5.83
N ASP A 332 -10.50 1.57 -4.53
CA ASP A 332 -10.75 0.48 -3.60
C ASP A 332 -12.21 -0.02 -3.75
N LYS A 333 -12.38 -1.34 -3.82
CA LYS A 333 -13.66 -2.00 -4.10
C LYS A 333 -14.04 -2.94 -2.96
N ALA A 334 -15.24 -2.76 -2.43
CA ALA A 334 -15.87 -3.77 -1.57
C ALA A 334 -16.04 -5.10 -2.34
N THR A 335 -15.18 -6.07 -2.04
CA THR A 335 -15.21 -7.42 -2.61
C THR A 335 -15.21 -8.46 -1.48
N VAL A 336 -15.31 -9.75 -1.80
CA VAL A 336 -15.16 -10.81 -0.78
C VAL A 336 -13.70 -11.15 -0.51
N THR A 337 -12.77 -10.52 -1.24
CA THR A 337 -11.31 -10.75 -1.18
C THR A 337 -10.58 -9.52 -0.66
N SER A 338 -11.31 -8.59 -0.03
CA SER A 338 -10.84 -7.28 0.42
C SER A 338 -11.79 -6.81 1.53
N ASP A 339 -11.27 -6.54 2.73
CA ASP A 339 -12.07 -6.21 3.91
C ASP A 339 -11.83 -4.80 4.48
N HIS A 340 -10.93 -4.04 3.87
CA HIS A 340 -10.56 -2.66 4.26
C HIS A 340 -11.34 -1.57 3.50
N TYR A 341 -12.48 -1.91 2.90
CA TYR A 341 -13.27 -0.92 2.17
C TYR A 341 -13.71 0.25 3.05
N SER A 342 -13.46 1.48 2.58
CA SER A 342 -13.71 2.75 3.28
C SER A 342 -12.72 3.10 4.40
N THR A 343 -11.55 2.46 4.47
CA THR A 343 -10.41 3.03 5.21
C THR A 343 -9.71 4.10 4.35
N PRO A 344 -8.82 4.93 4.92
CA PRO A 344 -7.84 5.66 4.13
C PRO A 344 -7.11 4.72 3.15
N ALA A 345 -6.83 5.21 1.94
CA ALA A 345 -6.14 4.41 0.93
C ALA A 345 -5.09 5.21 0.15
N PHE A 346 -4.01 4.52 -0.22
CA PHE A 346 -2.99 5.00 -1.16
C PHE A 346 -3.31 4.49 -2.57
N LEU A 347 -3.82 5.38 -3.42
CA LEU A 347 -4.11 5.09 -4.82
C LEU A 347 -2.95 5.54 -5.71
N ILE A 348 -2.37 4.58 -6.43
CA ILE A 348 -1.16 4.80 -7.22
C ILE A 348 -1.44 4.55 -8.69
N GLY A 349 -1.38 5.62 -9.48
CA GLY A 349 -1.49 5.63 -10.93
C GLY A 349 -0.32 4.96 -11.64
N SER A 350 -0.34 5.06 -12.96
CA SER A 350 0.66 4.55 -13.88
C SER A 350 1.31 5.70 -14.63
N LYS A 351 2.31 5.40 -15.46
CA LYS A 351 2.93 6.42 -16.34
C LYS A 351 2.06 6.88 -17.53
N PHE A 352 0.75 6.64 -17.50
CA PHE A 352 -0.19 6.98 -18.55
C PHE A 352 -1.48 7.57 -17.99
N ASP A 353 -2.26 8.23 -18.85
CA ASP A 353 -3.58 8.76 -18.53
C ASP A 353 -4.48 7.73 -17.78
N ASP A 354 -4.68 7.96 -16.49
CA ASP A 354 -5.44 7.13 -15.57
C ASP A 354 -6.74 7.79 -15.11
N LEU A 355 -7.68 6.95 -14.69
CA LEU A 355 -8.89 7.37 -13.98
C LEU A 355 -8.77 6.85 -12.54
N LEU A 356 -8.54 7.74 -11.57
CA LEU A 356 -8.34 7.39 -10.16
C LEU A 356 -9.52 7.88 -9.33
N GLN A 357 -10.05 7.07 -8.42
CA GLN A 357 -11.19 7.41 -7.58
C GLN A 357 -10.99 6.97 -6.13
N GLY A 358 -10.84 7.96 -5.25
CA GLY A 358 -10.89 7.80 -3.80
C GLY A 358 -12.29 7.44 -3.28
N GLY A 359 -12.33 7.05 -2.02
CA GLY A 359 -13.46 6.50 -1.29
C GLY A 359 -14.22 7.53 -0.46
N GLN A 360 -14.49 7.18 0.79
CA GLN A 360 -15.24 8.01 1.75
C GLN A 360 -14.37 8.53 2.90
N SER A 361 -13.13 8.08 2.97
CA SER A 361 -12.14 8.43 3.99
C SER A 361 -11.06 9.32 3.36
N SER A 362 -10.13 9.78 4.18
CA SER A 362 -9.01 10.61 3.75
C SER A 362 -8.01 9.80 2.92
N ASP A 363 -7.92 10.04 1.62
CA ASP A 363 -7.09 9.25 0.70
C ASP A 363 -5.83 9.99 0.23
N TYR A 364 -4.80 9.21 -0.10
CA TYR A 364 -3.58 9.66 -0.76
C TYR A 364 -3.59 9.20 -2.21
N ILE A 365 -3.67 10.12 -3.17
CA ILE A 365 -3.85 9.78 -4.59
C ILE A 365 -2.70 10.35 -5.40
N TYR A 366 -1.91 9.48 -6.04
CA TYR A 366 -0.79 9.85 -6.89
C TYR A 366 -1.03 9.43 -8.35
N GLY A 367 -1.01 10.39 -9.28
CA GLY A 367 -1.20 10.15 -10.72
C GLY A 367 0.02 9.53 -11.43
N ASP A 368 1.24 9.81 -10.94
CA ASP A 368 2.51 9.53 -11.63
C ASP A 368 2.71 10.38 -12.89
N SER A 369 2.51 9.81 -14.08
CA SER A 369 2.76 10.53 -15.34
C SER A 369 1.58 10.30 -16.25
N GLY A 370 1.22 11.26 -17.09
CA GLY A 370 0.04 11.12 -17.93
C GLY A 370 -0.88 12.32 -17.78
N ASN A 371 -2.07 12.24 -18.37
CA ASN A 371 -3.12 13.23 -18.13
C ASN A 371 -4.22 12.54 -17.34
N ASP A 372 -4.10 12.59 -16.04
CA ASP A 372 -4.92 11.83 -15.12
C ASP A 372 -6.21 12.57 -14.79
N SER A 373 -7.26 11.81 -14.55
CA SER A 373 -8.53 12.32 -14.05
C SER A 373 -8.81 11.71 -12.70
N ILE A 374 -8.80 12.54 -11.67
CA ILE A 374 -8.81 12.12 -10.27
C ILE A 374 -10.10 12.57 -9.61
N ARG A 375 -10.85 11.63 -9.04
CA ARG A 375 -11.97 11.89 -8.13
C ARG A 375 -11.50 11.58 -6.74
N THR A 376 -11.61 12.54 -5.83
CA THR A 376 -11.10 12.33 -4.48
C THR A 376 -12.12 11.65 -3.57
N GLY A 377 -13.41 11.85 -3.82
CA GLY A 377 -14.45 11.38 -2.90
C GLY A 377 -14.58 12.31 -1.69
N ALA A 378 -14.94 11.73 -0.54
CA ALA A 378 -15.15 12.45 0.72
C ALA A 378 -13.86 12.48 1.56
N GLY A 379 -13.83 13.21 2.67
CA GLY A 379 -12.69 13.19 3.62
C GLY A 379 -11.64 14.27 3.37
N ALA A 380 -10.48 14.12 4.02
CA ALA A 380 -9.34 15.02 3.88
C ALA A 380 -8.28 14.41 2.95
N ASP A 381 -8.37 14.66 1.65
CA ASP A 381 -7.55 13.96 0.65
C ASP A 381 -6.30 14.75 0.27
N ARG A 382 -5.19 14.04 0.09
CA ARG A 382 -3.96 14.57 -0.52
C ARG A 382 -3.80 13.98 -1.92
N VAL A 383 -3.69 14.87 -2.90
CA VAL A 383 -3.62 14.51 -4.31
C VAL A 383 -2.38 15.12 -4.93
N ASP A 384 -1.57 14.29 -5.57
CA ASP A 384 -0.50 14.71 -6.46
C ASP A 384 -0.76 14.17 -7.86
N GLY A 385 -1.02 15.07 -8.83
CA GLY A 385 -1.21 14.71 -10.23
C GLY A 385 0.06 14.18 -10.90
N GLY A 386 1.24 14.50 -10.36
CA GLY A 386 2.52 14.14 -10.94
C GLY A 386 2.82 14.94 -12.21
N THR A 387 3.18 14.27 -13.30
CA THR A 387 3.57 14.94 -14.55
C THR A 387 2.52 14.81 -15.64
N GLY A 388 2.09 15.95 -16.17
CA GLY A 388 1.34 16.00 -17.41
C GLY A 388 0.26 17.08 -17.38
N THR A 389 -0.99 16.72 -17.55
CA THR A 389 -2.09 17.69 -17.44
C THR A 389 -3.30 17.07 -16.78
N ASP A 390 -3.34 17.24 -15.48
CA ASP A 390 -4.15 16.44 -14.58
C ASP A 390 -5.41 17.20 -14.19
N THR A 391 -6.49 16.45 -14.02
CA THR A 391 -7.84 16.98 -13.78
C THR A 391 -8.38 16.44 -12.47
N LEU A 392 -8.46 17.33 -11.48
CA LEU A 392 -9.15 17.05 -10.23
C LEU A 392 -10.66 17.25 -10.40
N ARG A 393 -11.44 16.29 -9.90
CA ARG A 393 -12.90 16.27 -9.97
C ARG A 393 -13.48 16.23 -8.57
N LEU A 394 -14.08 17.35 -8.17
CA LEU A 394 -14.68 17.52 -6.86
C LEU A 394 -16.18 17.20 -6.88
N ASP A 395 -16.69 16.73 -5.76
CA ASP A 395 -18.11 16.53 -5.58
C ASP A 395 -18.90 17.86 -5.57
N GLY A 396 -20.20 17.76 -5.85
CA GLY A 396 -21.08 18.94 -5.89
C GLY A 396 -20.74 19.90 -7.04
N LYS A 397 -20.70 21.20 -6.75
CA LYS A 397 -20.49 22.28 -7.72
C LYS A 397 -19.61 23.38 -7.14
N ALA A 398 -19.06 24.24 -7.99
CA ALA A 398 -18.15 25.34 -7.60
C ALA A 398 -18.65 26.22 -6.44
N SER A 399 -19.97 26.41 -6.26
CA SER A 399 -20.50 27.22 -5.15
C SER A 399 -20.30 26.59 -3.77
N ASP A 400 -20.03 25.31 -3.72
CA ASP A 400 -19.99 24.52 -2.49
C ASP A 400 -18.58 24.55 -1.86
N TRP A 401 -17.59 25.03 -2.62
CA TRP A 401 -16.18 25.03 -2.25
C TRP A 401 -15.63 26.46 -2.06
N ASN A 402 -14.67 26.58 -1.15
CA ASN A 402 -13.66 27.62 -1.12
C ASN A 402 -12.39 27.09 -1.76
N ALA A 403 -11.56 27.98 -2.31
CA ALA A 403 -10.26 27.62 -2.86
C ALA A 403 -9.19 28.54 -2.25
N TYR A 404 -8.05 27.97 -1.87
CA TYR A 404 -6.87 28.67 -1.38
C TYR A 404 -5.67 28.24 -2.21
N ARG A 405 -4.67 29.11 -2.36
CA ARG A 405 -3.47 28.79 -3.15
C ARG A 405 -2.23 29.24 -2.41
N LEU A 406 -1.35 28.29 -2.13
CA LEU A 406 -0.08 28.51 -1.46
C LEU A 406 0.99 29.01 -2.44
N SER A 407 2.10 29.47 -1.87
CA SER A 407 3.20 30.09 -2.60
C SER A 407 3.98 29.13 -3.51
N ASP A 408 4.01 27.83 -3.18
CA ASP A 408 4.61 26.75 -3.99
C ASP A 408 3.71 26.31 -5.16
N GLY A 409 2.43 26.69 -5.13
CA GLY A 409 1.47 26.39 -6.17
C GLY A 409 0.41 25.37 -5.77
N THR A 410 0.54 24.73 -4.60
CA THR A 410 -0.46 23.84 -4.01
C THR A 410 -1.79 24.58 -3.86
N VAL A 411 -2.89 23.88 -4.14
CA VAL A 411 -4.24 24.44 -4.06
C VAL A 411 -5.06 23.61 -3.09
N PHE A 412 -5.68 24.28 -2.13
CA PHE A 412 -6.61 23.66 -1.20
C PHE A 412 -8.04 23.94 -1.61
N PHE A 413 -8.88 22.91 -1.59
CA PHE A 413 -10.33 23.00 -1.80
C PHE A 413 -11.06 22.62 -0.52
N ASP A 414 -11.72 23.60 0.09
CA ASP A 414 -12.41 23.45 1.37
C ASP A 414 -13.93 23.45 1.14
N ALA A 415 -14.61 22.38 1.53
CA ALA A 415 -16.05 22.30 1.42
C ALA A 415 -16.74 23.16 2.49
N LYS A 416 -17.61 24.08 2.07
CA LYS A 416 -18.25 25.07 2.96
C LYS A 416 -19.16 24.49 4.03
N ASN A 417 -19.53 23.22 3.90
CA ASN A 417 -20.30 22.47 4.89
C ASN A 417 -19.43 21.90 6.02
N GLY A 418 -18.10 21.95 5.89
CA GLY A 418 -17.16 21.48 6.89
C GLY A 418 -16.80 20.00 6.79
N SER A 419 -17.19 19.29 5.72
CA SER A 419 -17.01 17.84 5.61
C SER A 419 -15.72 17.41 4.90
N ASP A 420 -15.13 18.28 4.07
CA ASP A 420 -14.08 17.86 3.15
C ASP A 420 -13.01 18.93 2.98
N LEU A 421 -11.76 18.48 2.85
CA LEU A 421 -10.62 19.30 2.43
C LEU A 421 -9.80 18.51 1.42
N LYS A 422 -9.43 19.12 0.29
CA LYS A 422 -8.57 18.48 -0.70
C LYS A 422 -7.30 19.31 -0.86
N GLN A 423 -6.15 18.74 -0.54
CA GLN A 423 -4.83 19.28 -0.87
C GLN A 423 -4.44 18.78 -2.25
N ALA A 424 -4.24 19.69 -3.20
CA ALA A 424 -3.96 19.35 -4.59
C ALA A 424 -2.63 19.95 -5.06
N GLU A 425 -1.72 19.05 -5.41
CA GLU A 425 -0.39 19.30 -5.95
C GLU A 425 -0.35 18.83 -7.42
N HIS A 426 0.37 19.56 -8.26
CA HIS A 426 0.50 19.26 -9.69
C HIS A 426 -0.84 18.98 -10.42
N ILE A 427 -1.86 19.80 -10.14
CA ILE A 427 -3.15 19.75 -10.85
C ILE A 427 -3.33 21.00 -11.72
N GLU A 428 -3.56 20.81 -13.02
CA GLU A 428 -3.79 21.90 -13.97
C GLU A 428 -5.26 22.23 -14.18
N LYS A 429 -6.16 21.27 -13.97
CA LYS A 429 -7.58 21.38 -14.30
C LYS A 429 -8.49 20.99 -13.15
N LEU A 430 -9.64 21.66 -13.09
CA LEU A 430 -10.68 21.42 -12.10
C LEU A 430 -12.03 21.18 -12.77
N ALA A 431 -12.74 20.16 -12.34
CA ALA A 431 -14.14 19.92 -12.69
C ALA A 431 -14.96 19.56 -11.45
N PHE A 432 -16.28 19.59 -11.58
CA PHE A 432 -17.23 19.30 -10.52
C PHE A 432 -18.27 18.28 -10.98
N GLU A 433 -18.54 17.25 -10.18
CA GLU A 433 -19.42 16.13 -10.55
C GLU A 433 -20.87 16.55 -10.83
N SER A 434 -21.37 17.61 -10.18
CA SER A 434 -22.72 18.15 -10.44
C SER A 434 -22.76 19.23 -11.52
N ASP A 435 -21.65 19.46 -12.23
CA ASP A 435 -21.56 20.41 -13.35
C ASP A 435 -21.00 19.71 -14.61
N ALA A 436 -21.91 19.11 -15.39
CA ALA A 436 -21.57 18.38 -16.61
C ALA A 436 -20.77 19.19 -17.64
N LEU A 437 -20.88 20.53 -17.65
CA LEU A 437 -20.09 21.37 -18.56
C LEU A 437 -18.64 21.46 -18.10
N SER A 438 -18.39 21.46 -16.78
CA SER A 438 -17.03 21.39 -16.24
C SER A 438 -16.36 20.05 -16.55
N ILE A 439 -17.12 18.95 -16.59
CA ILE A 439 -16.56 17.63 -16.95
C ILE A 439 -16.11 17.62 -18.42
N LEU A 440 -16.87 18.23 -19.33
CA LEU A 440 -16.54 18.26 -20.76
C LEU A 440 -15.47 19.30 -21.12
N ASN A 441 -15.41 20.40 -20.37
CA ASN A 441 -14.45 21.48 -20.57
C ASN A 441 -14.08 22.05 -19.20
N PRO A 442 -13.06 21.46 -18.53
CA PRO A 442 -12.67 21.84 -17.17
C PRO A 442 -12.27 23.31 -17.03
N TYR A 443 -12.33 23.80 -15.80
CA TYR A 443 -11.65 25.03 -15.44
C TYR A 443 -10.14 24.82 -15.48
N GLU A 444 -9.37 25.88 -15.70
CA GLU A 444 -7.91 25.85 -15.58
C GLU A 444 -7.48 26.46 -14.24
N ILE A 445 -6.60 25.80 -13.52
CA ILE A 445 -6.04 26.28 -12.26
C ILE A 445 -4.92 27.30 -12.56
N GLY A 446 -5.29 28.59 -12.60
CA GLY A 446 -4.38 29.68 -12.91
C GLY A 446 -3.73 30.30 -11.68
N ALA A 447 -2.58 30.96 -11.84
CA ALA A 447 -1.77 31.55 -10.76
C ALA A 447 -2.49 32.56 -9.84
N GLN A 448 -3.66 33.08 -10.23
CA GLN A 448 -4.38 34.12 -9.49
C GLN A 448 -5.85 33.75 -9.22
N ASN A 449 -6.38 32.76 -9.94
CA ASN A 449 -7.75 32.27 -9.83
C ASN A 449 -7.89 31.01 -10.69
N ILE A 450 -8.98 30.28 -10.47
CA ILE A 450 -9.41 29.17 -11.30
C ILE A 450 -10.27 29.74 -12.44
N ILE A 451 -9.84 29.53 -13.67
CA ILE A 451 -10.32 30.23 -14.87
C ILE A 451 -11.42 29.41 -15.54
N ASP A 452 -12.60 30.01 -15.70
CA ASP A 452 -13.69 29.41 -16.48
C ASP A 452 -13.55 29.77 -17.97
N LYS A 453 -13.01 28.84 -18.77
CA LYS A 453 -12.90 29.00 -20.22
C LYS A 453 -14.12 28.54 -21.01
N ARG A 454 -15.17 28.04 -20.34
CA ARG A 454 -16.35 27.48 -21.01
C ARG A 454 -17.21 28.58 -21.64
N PHE A 455 -17.16 29.79 -21.09
CA PHE A 455 -17.98 30.92 -21.52
C PHE A 455 -17.13 32.17 -21.78
N TRP A 456 -16.68 32.37 -23.03
CA TRP A 456 -15.79 33.47 -23.43
C TRP A 456 -16.30 34.89 -23.06
N LEU A 457 -17.62 35.08 -22.86
CA LEU A 457 -18.20 36.39 -22.51
C LEU A 457 -18.81 36.47 -21.09
N PHE A 458 -18.97 35.35 -20.39
CA PHE A 458 -19.72 35.27 -19.13
C PHE A 458 -19.14 34.29 -18.09
N GLY A 459 -17.94 33.75 -18.33
CA GLY A 459 -17.27 32.84 -17.39
C GLY A 459 -17.06 33.54 -16.04
N SER A 460 -17.36 32.83 -14.96
CA SER A 460 -17.14 33.32 -13.60
C SER A 460 -15.96 32.56 -13.00
N ASN A 461 -14.78 33.18 -13.03
CA ASN A 461 -13.59 32.61 -12.40
C ASN A 461 -13.83 32.45 -10.89
N ILE A 462 -13.24 31.41 -10.31
CA ILE A 462 -13.25 31.19 -8.86
C ILE A 462 -12.01 31.87 -8.29
N ALA A 463 -12.22 32.88 -7.45
CA ALA A 463 -11.13 33.58 -6.78
C ALA A 463 -10.60 32.74 -5.61
N TYR A 464 -9.28 32.75 -5.43
CA TYR A 464 -8.68 32.25 -4.20
C TYR A 464 -9.03 33.16 -3.03
N GLN A 465 -9.29 32.54 -1.88
CA GLN A 465 -9.51 33.22 -0.62
C GLN A 465 -8.18 33.68 -0.01
N ALA A 466 -8.26 34.53 1.01
CA ALA A 466 -7.07 34.94 1.77
C ALA A 466 -6.78 33.95 2.88
N ASP A 467 -5.50 33.63 3.05
CA ASP A 467 -4.96 32.68 4.02
C ASP A 467 -3.70 33.21 4.70
N THR A 468 -3.17 32.41 5.61
CA THR A 468 -1.85 32.59 6.24
C THR A 468 -1.05 31.31 6.05
N GLU A 469 0.01 31.41 5.28
CA GLU A 469 0.94 30.31 5.00
C GLU A 469 2.13 30.35 5.98
N GLY A 470 2.53 29.19 6.47
CA GLY A 470 3.76 28.98 7.23
C GLY A 470 4.99 28.82 6.35
N THR A 471 6.02 28.22 6.92
CA THR A 471 7.29 27.85 6.29
C THR A 471 7.51 26.35 6.43
N ASN A 472 8.54 25.80 5.80
CA ASN A 472 8.89 24.37 5.97
C ASN A 472 9.63 24.10 7.30
N GLY A 473 9.30 24.82 8.36
CA GLY A 473 9.88 24.60 9.68
C GLY A 473 9.01 25.22 10.76
N ASN A 474 9.30 24.86 12.01
CA ASN A 474 8.40 25.09 13.14
C ASN A 474 7.93 26.55 13.29
N ASP A 475 6.63 26.75 13.17
CA ASP A 475 5.93 28.00 13.14
C ASP A 475 4.93 28.15 14.30
N THR A 476 4.53 29.40 14.56
CA THR A 476 3.42 29.70 15.47
C THR A 476 2.49 30.70 14.79
N LEU A 477 1.38 30.19 14.30
CA LEU A 477 0.48 30.89 13.40
C LEU A 477 -0.88 31.14 14.06
N SER A 478 -1.48 32.27 13.74
CA SER A 478 -2.83 32.59 14.22
C SER A 478 -3.59 33.40 13.19
N ALA A 479 -4.53 32.74 12.51
CA ALA A 479 -5.40 33.35 11.51
C ALA A 479 -6.70 32.56 11.37
N LYS A 480 -7.56 33.02 10.44
CA LYS A 480 -8.85 32.38 10.18
C LYS A 480 -8.72 31.19 9.23
N ALA A 481 -7.82 31.27 8.26
CA ALA A 481 -7.42 30.17 7.39
C ALA A 481 -5.89 30.09 7.48
N VAL A 482 -5.36 28.95 7.91
CA VAL A 482 -3.93 28.72 8.14
C VAL A 482 -3.52 27.41 7.47
N PHE A 483 -2.40 27.44 6.76
CA PHE A 483 -1.73 26.27 6.18
C PHE A 483 -0.26 26.33 6.60
N ALA A 484 0.18 25.47 7.52
CA ALA A 484 1.47 25.63 8.18
C ALA A 484 2.64 25.01 7.40
N LYS A 485 2.40 23.88 6.71
CA LYS A 485 3.33 23.12 5.84
C LYS A 485 4.17 22.15 6.68
N ASP A 486 5.47 22.01 6.42
CA ASP A 486 6.35 21.11 7.16
C ASP A 486 6.82 21.75 8.48
N GLY A 487 7.06 20.94 9.50
CA GLY A 487 7.60 21.34 10.81
C GLY A 487 6.64 21.07 11.96
N ASP A 488 7.15 21.01 13.20
CA ASP A 488 6.25 20.89 14.36
C ASP A 488 5.71 22.29 14.73
N ASP A 489 4.49 22.58 14.30
CA ASP A 489 3.86 23.88 14.36
C ASP A 489 2.85 24.04 15.50
N THR A 490 2.48 25.29 15.77
CA THR A 490 1.37 25.61 16.66
C THR A 490 0.41 26.58 15.99
N LEU A 491 -0.78 26.09 15.69
CA LEU A 491 -1.85 26.83 15.02
C LEU A 491 -2.91 27.26 16.02
N THR A 492 -3.35 28.52 15.95
CA THR A 492 -4.43 29.04 16.81
C THR A 492 -5.49 29.76 15.98
N ALA A 493 -6.70 29.19 15.96
CA ALA A 493 -7.87 29.75 15.30
C ALA A 493 -8.21 31.16 15.84
N VAL A 494 -8.71 32.04 14.96
CA VAL A 494 -9.16 33.39 15.33
C VAL A 494 -10.55 33.70 14.80
N GLY A 495 -11.32 34.41 15.63
CA GLY A 495 -12.66 34.83 15.26
C GLY A 495 -13.67 33.68 15.39
N THR A 496 -14.67 33.68 14.50
CA THR A 496 -15.73 32.66 14.48
C THR A 496 -15.60 31.77 13.25
N GLY A 497 -15.35 30.48 13.46
CA GLY A 497 -15.17 29.47 12.42
C GLY A 497 -13.93 29.67 11.57
N SER A 498 -13.01 28.73 11.67
CA SER A 498 -11.67 28.79 11.10
C SER A 498 -11.31 27.50 10.38
N LEU A 499 -10.37 27.58 9.44
CA LEU A 499 -9.75 26.45 8.77
C LEU A 499 -8.28 26.39 9.21
N LEU A 500 -7.88 25.31 9.86
CA LEU A 500 -6.50 25.06 10.27
C LEU A 500 -6.02 23.76 9.61
N HIS A 501 -4.95 23.85 8.83
CA HIS A 501 -4.23 22.71 8.28
C HIS A 501 -2.78 22.79 8.76
N ALA A 502 -2.33 21.79 9.52
CA ALA A 502 -0.98 21.77 10.07
C ALA A 502 0.02 21.38 8.98
N GLY A 503 -0.11 20.19 8.41
CA GLY A 503 0.79 19.70 7.36
C GLY A 503 1.68 18.59 7.92
N GLU A 504 2.95 18.58 7.55
CA GLU A 504 3.87 17.52 7.98
C GLU A 504 4.55 17.90 9.30
N GLY A 505 4.48 17.07 10.34
CA GLY A 505 5.12 17.38 11.62
C GLY A 505 4.31 16.86 12.81
N ASN A 506 4.74 17.15 14.04
CA ASN A 506 3.93 16.85 15.23
C ASN A 506 3.33 18.13 15.78
N ASP A 507 2.12 18.43 15.36
CA ASP A 507 1.51 19.74 15.47
C ASP A 507 0.63 19.94 16.70
N ILE A 508 0.33 21.20 16.98
CA ILE A 508 -0.66 21.59 17.99
C ILE A 508 -1.66 22.56 17.37
N LEU A 509 -2.89 22.09 17.16
CA LEU A 509 -3.98 22.89 16.64
C LEU A 509 -4.92 23.29 17.77
N LYS A 510 -5.28 24.56 17.85
CA LYS A 510 -6.19 25.10 18.88
C LYS A 510 -7.39 25.77 18.23
N GLY A 511 -8.55 25.15 18.38
CA GLY A 511 -9.83 25.73 17.98
C GLY A 511 -10.15 27.02 18.74
N GLY A 512 -11.04 27.82 18.17
CA GLY A 512 -11.41 29.15 18.63
C GLY A 512 -12.85 29.25 19.11
N LEU A 513 -13.65 30.06 18.43
CA LEU A 513 -15.08 30.16 18.66
C LEU A 513 -15.79 29.74 17.38
N GLY A 514 -16.99 29.21 17.48
CA GLY A 514 -17.75 28.80 16.30
C GLY A 514 -17.26 27.46 15.76
N ASN A 515 -17.68 27.14 14.54
CA ASN A 515 -17.44 25.82 13.96
C ASN A 515 -16.10 25.86 13.22
N ASP A 516 -15.07 25.27 13.83
CA ASP A 516 -13.74 25.21 13.23
C ASP A 516 -13.54 23.87 12.49
N GLN A 517 -12.75 23.89 11.43
CA GLN A 517 -12.24 22.71 10.73
C GLN A 517 -10.75 22.61 11.02
N MET A 518 -10.32 21.49 11.60
CA MET A 518 -8.95 21.27 12.04
C MET A 518 -8.44 19.97 11.43
N TYR A 519 -7.36 20.08 10.67
CA TYR A 519 -6.70 18.98 9.96
C TYR A 519 -5.25 18.93 10.48
N GLY A 520 -4.91 17.86 11.21
CA GLY A 520 -3.53 17.58 11.61
C GLY A 520 -2.65 17.34 10.40
N ALA A 521 -3.07 16.39 9.56
CA ALA A 521 -2.40 15.90 8.37
C ALA A 521 -1.35 14.84 8.69
N GLU A 522 -0.07 15.03 8.44
CA GLU A 522 0.92 13.96 8.62
C GLU A 522 1.77 14.14 9.87
N GLY A 523 1.75 13.15 10.77
CA GLY A 523 2.53 13.08 12.00
C GLY A 523 1.66 13.00 13.25
N ASN A 524 2.24 13.13 14.44
CA ASN A 524 1.49 12.89 15.70
C ASN A 524 0.99 14.20 16.31
N ASP A 525 -0.26 14.54 16.07
CA ASP A 525 -0.82 15.85 16.31
C ASP A 525 -1.66 15.95 17.58
N ARG A 526 -1.88 17.19 18.01
CA ARG A 526 -2.72 17.52 19.16
C ARG A 526 -3.79 18.52 18.75
N LEU A 527 -5.01 18.02 18.58
CA LEU A 527 -6.16 18.81 18.19
C LEU A 527 -6.97 19.19 19.44
N LEU A 528 -6.82 20.43 19.89
CA LEU A 528 -7.62 20.99 20.98
C LEU A 528 -8.92 21.59 20.43
N ALA A 529 -9.99 20.80 20.51
CA ALA A 529 -11.33 21.23 20.18
C ALA A 529 -11.82 22.35 21.11
N SER A 530 -12.77 23.16 20.63
CA SER A 530 -13.15 24.39 21.30
C SER A 530 -14.67 24.52 21.43
N LYS A 531 -15.22 25.74 21.39
CA LYS A 531 -16.66 25.95 21.45
C LYS A 531 -17.22 26.02 20.04
N GLY A 532 -18.00 25.03 19.67
CA GLY A 532 -18.76 25.04 18.44
C GLY A 532 -19.02 23.62 17.97
N ASN A 533 -19.46 23.50 16.73
CA ASN A 533 -19.52 22.23 16.04
C ASN A 533 -18.26 22.13 15.19
N ASP A 534 -17.22 21.51 15.74
CA ASP A 534 -15.91 21.43 15.09
C ASP A 534 -15.80 20.13 14.29
N SER A 535 -15.16 20.16 13.12
CA SER A 535 -14.75 18.98 12.35
C SER A 535 -13.27 18.75 12.57
N LEU A 536 -12.90 17.58 13.07
CA LEU A 536 -11.52 17.24 13.44
C LEU A 536 -11.07 16.02 12.62
N PHE A 537 -9.93 16.18 11.97
CA PHE A 537 -9.21 15.15 11.24
C PHE A 537 -7.81 15.08 11.83
N GLY A 538 -7.43 13.92 12.34
CA GLY A 538 -6.06 13.63 12.77
C GLY A 538 -5.15 13.58 11.55
N GLY A 539 -5.48 12.70 10.61
CA GLY A 539 -4.64 12.37 9.46
C GLY A 539 -3.84 11.10 9.74
N VAL A 540 -2.59 11.02 9.27
CA VAL A 540 -1.73 9.85 9.46
C VAL A 540 -0.84 10.06 10.67
N GLY A 541 -0.84 9.10 11.61
CA GLY A 541 -0.04 9.14 12.83
C GLY A 541 -0.87 8.91 14.10
N ASP A 542 -0.20 8.84 15.25
CA ASP A 542 -0.88 8.67 16.54
C ASP A 542 -1.38 10.01 17.08
N ASP A 543 -2.64 10.37 16.83
CA ASP A 543 -3.18 11.68 17.16
C ASP A 543 -3.86 11.79 18.52
N ILE A 544 -3.94 13.02 19.03
CA ILE A 544 -4.61 13.32 20.30
C ILE A 544 -5.71 14.36 20.10
N PHE A 545 -6.95 13.91 20.18
CA PHE A 545 -8.14 14.77 20.20
C PHE A 545 -8.48 15.19 21.63
N MET A 546 -8.46 16.49 21.92
CA MET A 546 -8.62 17.00 23.29
C MET A 546 -9.88 17.85 23.48
N PHE A 547 -10.70 17.48 24.48
CA PHE A 547 -11.90 18.22 24.88
C PHE A 547 -11.82 18.68 26.34
N ASN A 548 -11.44 19.95 26.54
CA ASN A 548 -11.47 20.59 27.86
C ASN A 548 -12.85 21.11 28.26
N ILE A 549 -13.65 21.46 27.24
CA ILE A 549 -15.03 21.91 27.34
C ILE A 549 -15.81 21.26 26.20
N LEU A 550 -17.10 20.99 26.41
CA LEU A 550 -17.97 20.48 25.34
C LEU A 550 -19.18 21.41 25.21
N GLN A 551 -19.17 22.25 24.17
CA GLN A 551 -20.21 23.23 23.87
C GLN A 551 -20.51 23.27 22.38
N GLY A 552 -21.22 22.26 21.89
CA GLY A 552 -21.65 22.11 20.51
C GLY A 552 -21.73 20.64 20.14
N LYS A 553 -21.61 20.34 18.86
CA LYS A 553 -21.63 19.00 18.29
C LYS A 553 -20.42 18.84 17.40
N SER A 554 -19.29 18.47 17.99
CA SER A 554 -18.06 18.24 17.24
C SER A 554 -18.02 16.81 16.72
N VAL A 555 -17.26 16.62 15.66
CA VAL A 555 -17.11 15.35 14.96
C VAL A 555 -15.61 15.08 14.78
N ILE A 556 -15.19 13.87 15.13
CA ILE A 556 -13.88 13.31 14.78
C ILE A 556 -14.11 12.35 13.62
N MET A 557 -13.34 12.52 12.55
CA MET A 557 -13.64 11.91 11.26
C MET A 557 -12.88 10.62 11.00
N ASP A 558 -11.73 10.43 11.64
CA ASP A 558 -10.72 9.42 11.30
C ASP A 558 -10.13 8.66 12.50
N PHE A 559 -10.84 8.64 13.64
CA PHE A 559 -10.36 8.02 14.88
C PHE A 559 -10.04 6.52 14.72
N ASN A 560 -8.75 6.16 14.73
CA ASN A 560 -8.24 4.80 14.53
C ASN A 560 -8.82 4.12 13.26
N LEU A 561 -8.97 4.86 12.15
CA LEU A 561 -9.48 4.28 10.91
C LEU A 561 -8.41 3.60 10.06
N GLU A 562 -7.15 4.04 10.13
CA GLU A 562 -6.02 3.38 9.45
C GLU A 562 -5.46 2.25 10.32
N ILE A 563 -5.06 1.15 9.69
CA ILE A 563 -4.43 0.02 10.40
C ILE A 563 -3.03 0.43 10.82
N GLY A 564 -2.82 0.57 12.14
CA GLY A 564 -1.54 0.95 12.72
C GLY A 564 -1.64 2.15 13.65
N ASP A 565 -2.59 3.06 13.36
CA ASP A 565 -2.85 4.26 14.15
C ASP A 565 -3.35 3.93 15.56
N ASN A 566 -2.88 4.72 16.54
CA ASN A 566 -3.26 4.61 17.94
C ASN A 566 -3.68 5.97 18.53
N ASP A 567 -4.70 6.56 17.90
CA ASP A 567 -5.33 7.79 18.34
C ASP A 567 -5.84 7.72 19.78
N SER A 568 -5.82 8.87 20.42
CA SER A 568 -6.25 9.03 21.81
C SER A 568 -7.26 10.17 21.95
N LEU A 569 -8.39 9.87 22.60
CA LEU A 569 -9.38 10.86 22.98
C LEU A 569 -9.14 11.31 24.42
N VAL A 570 -8.83 12.57 24.66
CA VAL A 570 -8.58 13.12 26.00
C VAL A 570 -9.70 14.07 26.40
N ILE A 571 -10.46 13.70 27.44
CA ILE A 571 -11.61 14.48 27.91
C ILE A 571 -11.39 14.96 29.34
N SER A 572 -11.67 16.24 29.61
CA SER A 572 -11.55 16.78 30.97
C SER A 572 -12.56 16.16 31.95
N LYS A 573 -12.11 15.91 33.18
CA LYS A 573 -12.98 15.49 34.31
C LYS A 573 -14.11 16.46 34.66
N ASN A 574 -14.05 17.69 34.15
CA ASN A 574 -15.14 18.66 34.28
C ASN A 574 -16.35 18.34 33.38
N ILE A 575 -16.14 17.53 32.32
CA ILE A 575 -17.21 17.07 31.43
C ILE A 575 -17.77 15.75 31.98
N PHE A 576 -16.90 14.76 32.22
CA PHE A 576 -17.27 13.47 32.83
C PHE A 576 -16.42 13.20 34.07
N ALA A 577 -17.05 13.01 35.22
CA ALA A 577 -16.33 12.88 36.50
C ALA A 577 -15.48 11.61 36.60
N ASP A 578 -15.89 10.52 35.93
CA ASP A 578 -15.21 9.23 35.90
C ASP A 578 -15.56 8.42 34.64
N THR A 579 -14.87 7.29 34.44
CA THR A 579 -15.03 6.43 33.27
C THR A 579 -16.40 5.76 33.19
N ASN A 580 -17.10 5.57 34.32
CA ASN A 580 -18.46 5.03 34.30
C ASN A 580 -19.45 6.05 33.72
N ALA A 581 -19.29 7.33 34.08
CA ALA A 581 -20.09 8.41 33.52
C ALA A 581 -19.86 8.57 32.01
N LEU A 582 -18.61 8.49 31.56
CA LEU A 582 -18.25 8.51 30.15
C LEU A 582 -18.86 7.31 29.39
N SER A 583 -18.65 6.09 29.90
CA SER A 583 -19.17 4.87 29.27
C SER A 583 -20.70 4.89 29.18
N ALA A 584 -21.40 5.37 30.20
CA ALA A 584 -22.85 5.49 30.18
C ALA A 584 -23.37 6.52 29.16
N ALA A 585 -22.54 7.48 28.76
CA ALA A 585 -22.85 8.52 27.78
C ALA A 585 -22.45 8.15 26.34
N THR A 586 -21.72 7.05 26.16
CA THR A 586 -21.14 6.61 24.88
C THR A 586 -22.02 5.55 24.24
N HIS A 587 -22.45 5.78 22.99
CA HIS A 587 -23.40 4.92 22.30
C HIS A 587 -22.99 4.68 20.85
N GLN A 588 -23.12 3.43 20.38
CA GLN A 588 -23.01 3.13 18.95
C GLN A 588 -24.29 3.61 18.24
N VAL A 589 -24.12 4.32 17.12
CA VAL A 589 -25.20 4.82 16.26
C VAL A 589 -24.85 4.51 14.80
N GLY A 590 -25.34 3.39 14.26
CA GLY A 590 -24.89 2.94 12.95
C GLY A 590 -23.42 2.49 13.03
N THR A 591 -22.58 2.96 12.11
CA THR A 591 -21.13 2.76 12.13
C THR A 591 -20.41 3.77 13.02
N ASP A 592 -21.08 4.83 13.49
CA ASP A 592 -20.48 5.88 14.31
C ASP A 592 -20.61 5.61 15.82
N VAL A 593 -19.77 6.27 16.61
CA VAL A 593 -19.89 6.39 18.07
C VAL A 593 -20.28 7.80 18.45
N VAL A 594 -21.26 7.95 19.35
CA VAL A 594 -21.69 9.26 19.88
C VAL A 594 -21.58 9.30 21.39
N ILE A 595 -20.82 10.26 21.90
CA ILE A 595 -20.67 10.59 23.32
C ILE A 595 -21.54 11.80 23.64
N ASN A 596 -22.58 11.64 24.46
CA ASN A 596 -23.56 12.70 24.75
C ASN A 596 -23.37 13.34 26.12
N GLN A 597 -23.38 14.67 26.17
CA GLN A 597 -23.46 15.44 27.42
C GLN A 597 -24.56 16.50 27.33
N GLY A 598 -25.79 16.11 27.70
CA GLY A 598 -26.97 16.96 27.59
C GLY A 598 -27.39 17.18 26.13
N ILE A 599 -27.24 18.41 25.63
CA ILE A 599 -27.53 18.77 24.23
C ILE A 599 -26.28 18.77 23.33
N TYR A 600 -25.11 18.59 23.93
CA TYR A 600 -23.81 18.60 23.26
C TYR A 600 -23.33 17.17 23.03
N SER A 601 -22.51 16.97 22.01
CA SER A 601 -22.00 15.65 21.66
C SER A 601 -20.63 15.71 20.99
N ILE A 602 -19.90 14.61 21.13
CA ILE A 602 -18.77 14.26 20.26
C ILE A 602 -19.24 13.06 19.45
N ALA A 603 -19.20 13.15 18.12
CA ALA A 603 -19.38 12.00 17.24
C ALA A 603 -18.00 11.56 16.72
N LEU A 604 -17.78 10.26 16.60
CA LEU A 604 -16.60 9.67 16.00
C LEU A 604 -17.09 8.77 14.86
N HIS A 605 -16.64 9.04 13.65
CA HIS A 605 -17.09 8.33 12.46
C HIS A 605 -16.45 6.95 12.34
N ASP A 606 -17.24 6.00 11.84
CA ASP A 606 -16.82 4.65 11.42
C ASP A 606 -15.94 3.86 12.41
N THR A 607 -16.10 4.13 13.71
CA THR A 607 -15.38 3.45 14.80
C THR A 607 -16.34 2.66 15.73
N LEU A 608 -15.77 1.87 16.64
CA LEU A 608 -16.52 1.03 17.57
C LEU A 608 -16.45 1.57 18.99
N VAL A 609 -17.57 1.49 19.74
CA VAL A 609 -17.62 1.95 21.14
C VAL A 609 -16.50 1.37 22.01
N ASN A 610 -16.14 0.11 21.80
CA ASN A 610 -15.08 -0.52 22.58
C ASN A 610 -13.72 0.10 22.30
N ASP A 611 -13.46 0.45 21.05
CA ASP A 611 -12.21 1.08 20.64
C ASP A 611 -12.11 2.49 21.24
N VAL A 612 -13.14 3.32 21.04
CA VAL A 612 -13.24 4.65 21.63
C VAL A 612 -13.04 4.61 23.15
N LEU A 613 -13.72 3.71 23.87
CA LEU A 613 -13.59 3.63 25.33
C LEU A 613 -12.22 3.10 25.78
N HIS A 614 -11.54 2.28 24.98
CA HIS A 614 -10.19 1.78 25.29
C HIS A 614 -9.16 2.90 25.18
N HIS A 615 -9.32 3.77 24.18
CA HIS A 615 -8.41 4.85 23.84
C HIS A 615 -8.84 6.23 24.38
N THR A 616 -9.85 6.28 25.26
CA THR A 616 -10.27 7.52 25.93
C THR A 616 -9.68 7.68 27.33
N PHE A 617 -9.06 8.82 27.58
CA PHE A 617 -8.46 9.19 28.87
C PHE A 617 -9.15 10.38 29.52
N LEU A 618 -9.44 10.28 30.83
CA LEU A 618 -9.99 11.38 31.64
C LEU A 618 -8.92 12.09 32.45
N VAL A 619 -8.73 13.39 32.19
CA VAL A 619 -7.69 14.23 32.84
C VAL A 619 -8.24 15.31 33.74
#